data_AF-A0A1V9ZV19-F1
#
_entry.id   AF-A0A1V9ZV19-F1
#
_cell.length_a   1.000
_cell.length_b   1.000
_cell.length_c   1.000
_cell.angle_alpha   90.00
_cell.angle_beta   90.00
_cell.angle_gamma   90.00
#
_symmetry.space_group_name_H-M   'P 1'
#
loop_
_entity.id
_entity.type
_entity.pdbx_description
1 polymer ?
#
loop_
_entity_poly.entity_id
_entity_poly.type
_entity_poly.pdbx_seq_one_letter_code
_entity_poly.pdbx_strand_id
1 'polypeptide(L)'
;MEVTWYTTGGVRGVHLVHQLLMAACATANAVATCYVFSTVDYARASSAAVTVALVVYQLLLSVFVVLVMLVATEAPLRWFPLLASFRGSGLYLLSLGVMTLYHLGNTFALVAGGLCVIVGLLFVVYGLVWRERGSKSYRALFAC
;
A
#
# COMPACT_ATOMS: atom_id res chain seq x y z
N MET A 1 -21.34 10.44 19.86
CA MET A 1 -20.57 9.18 20.00
C MET A 1 -20.18 8.75 18.60
N GLU A 2 -18.92 8.96 18.20
CA GLU A 2 -18.42 8.43 16.93
C GLU A 2 -18.44 6.90 17.04
N VAL A 3 -19.23 6.25 16.18
CA VAL A 3 -19.23 4.79 16.05
C VAL A 3 -17.91 4.41 15.41
N THR A 4 -16.89 4.11 16.22
CA THR A 4 -15.62 3.61 15.72
C THR A 4 -15.82 2.16 15.31
N TRP A 5 -16.13 1.95 14.02
CA TRP A 5 -16.23 0.63 13.36
C TRP A 5 -14.92 -0.17 13.34
N TYR A 6 -13.90 0.30 14.05
CA TYR A 6 -12.54 -0.22 14.00
C TYR A 6 -12.12 -0.75 15.36
N THR A 7 -11.87 -2.05 15.44
CA THR A 7 -11.19 -2.62 16.61
C THR A 7 -9.69 -2.40 16.46
N THR A 8 -8.97 -2.00 17.51
CA THR A 8 -7.50 -1.84 17.37
C THR A 8 -6.85 -3.20 17.15
N GLY A 9 -6.26 -3.41 15.97
CA GLY A 9 -5.42 -4.55 15.66
C GLY A 9 -4.20 -4.54 16.57
N GLY A 10 -4.08 -5.58 17.41
CA GLY A 10 -3.01 -5.67 18.40
C GLY A 10 -1.62 -5.66 17.76
N VAL A 11 -0.67 -4.99 18.41
CA VAL A 11 0.75 -4.84 18.02
C VAL A 11 1.55 -6.15 18.16
N ARG A 12 0.89 -7.32 18.02
CA ARG A 12 1.46 -8.63 18.34
C ARG A 12 1.07 -9.67 17.30
N GLY A 13 2.01 -10.56 17.00
CA GLY A 13 1.82 -11.68 16.09
C GLY A 13 1.57 -11.24 14.65
N VAL A 14 0.55 -11.82 14.02
CA VAL A 14 0.30 -11.69 12.58
C VAL A 14 -0.03 -10.26 12.15
N HIS A 15 -0.67 -9.46 13.00
CA HIS A 15 -1.00 -8.06 12.69
C HIS A 15 0.25 -7.17 12.60
N LEU A 16 1.25 -7.41 13.45
CA LEU A 16 2.53 -6.71 13.38
C LEU A 16 3.27 -7.04 12.09
N VAL A 17 3.35 -8.34 11.74
CA VAL A 17 3.97 -8.81 10.50
C VAL A 17 3.28 -8.19 9.29
N HIS A 18 1.95 -8.11 9.32
CA HIS A 18 1.18 -7.45 8.27
C HIS A 18 1.52 -5.96 8.14
N GLN A 19 1.51 -5.20 9.24
CA GLN A 19 1.87 -3.78 9.22
C GLN A 19 3.27 -3.56 8.65
N LEU A 20 4.25 -4.36 9.10
CA LEU A 20 5.64 -4.25 8.66
C LEU A 20 5.80 -4.58 7.17
N LEU A 21 5.17 -5.65 6.69
CA LEU A 21 5.24 -6.03 5.28
C LEU A 21 4.49 -5.02 4.38
N MET A 22 3.32 -4.54 4.81
CA MET A 22 2.59 -3.47 4.10
C MET A 22 3.44 -2.20 4.01
N ALA A 23 4.05 -1.78 5.13
CA ALA A 23 4.91 -0.61 5.16
C ALA A 23 6.15 -0.79 4.28
N ALA A 24 6.84 -1.94 4.35
CA ALA A 24 8.03 -2.22 3.56
C ALA A 24 7.74 -2.26 2.05
N CYS A 25 6.61 -2.84 1.65
CA CYS A 25 6.20 -2.85 0.25
C CYS A 25 5.81 -1.45 -0.22
N ALA A 26 5.07 -0.69 0.60
CA ALA A 26 4.69 0.68 0.25
C ALA A 26 5.89 1.62 0.16
N THR A 27 6.90 1.48 1.02
CA THR A 27 8.14 2.26 0.91
C THR A 27 8.95 1.88 -0.32
N ALA A 28 9.12 0.58 -0.60
CA ALA A 28 9.76 0.11 -1.83
C ALA A 28 9.04 0.64 -3.08
N ASN A 29 7.71 0.64 -3.06
CA ASN A 29 6.88 1.18 -4.13
C ASN A 29 7.03 2.69 -4.28
N ALA A 30 7.08 3.44 -3.19
CA ALA A 30 7.33 4.88 -3.20
C ALA A 30 8.70 5.20 -3.81
N VAL A 31 9.76 4.46 -3.42
CA VAL A 31 11.10 4.63 -4.01
C VAL A 31 11.11 4.32 -5.50
N ALA A 32 10.44 3.24 -5.93
CA ALA A 32 10.31 2.90 -7.35
C ALA A 32 9.59 4.00 -8.13
N THR A 33 8.52 4.55 -7.55
CA THR A 33 7.74 5.62 -8.16
C THR A 33 8.54 6.92 -8.25
N CYS A 34 9.33 7.27 -7.22
CA CYS A 34 10.25 8.41 -7.27
C CYS A 34 11.32 8.24 -8.35
N TYR A 35 11.87 7.03 -8.48
CA TYR A 35 12.84 6.72 -9.53
C TYR A 35 12.25 6.99 -10.91
N VAL A 36 11.03 6.48 -11.18
CA VAL A 36 10.30 6.73 -12.44
C VAL A 36 10.10 8.20 -12.68
N PHE A 37 9.63 8.90 -11.65
CA PHE A 37 9.36 10.31 -11.76
C PHE A 37 10.60 11.09 -12.23
N SER A 38 11.79 10.65 -11.79
CA SER A 38 13.08 11.25 -12.18
C SER A 38 13.64 10.80 -13.53
N THR A 39 13.25 9.62 -14.04
CA THR A 39 13.84 9.04 -15.26
C THR A 39 12.94 9.05 -16.48
N VAL A 40 11.65 9.35 -16.32
CA VAL A 40 10.69 9.40 -17.44
C VAL A 40 10.98 10.59 -18.34
N ASP A 41 11.11 10.32 -19.64
CA ASP A 41 11.17 11.35 -20.68
C ASP A 41 9.74 11.85 -20.99
N TYR A 42 9.31 12.88 -20.27
CA TYR A 42 7.99 13.48 -20.42
C TYR A 42 7.77 14.13 -21.79
N ALA A 43 8.83 14.49 -22.52
CA ALA A 43 8.71 15.10 -23.84
C ALA A 43 8.30 14.07 -24.91
N ARG A 44 8.59 12.78 -24.68
CA ARG A 44 8.25 11.67 -25.57
C ARG A 44 7.03 10.86 -25.11
N ALA A 45 6.46 11.19 -23.95
CA ALA A 45 5.26 10.54 -23.44
C ALA A 45 4.05 10.85 -24.33
N SER A 46 3.22 9.84 -24.62
CA SER A 46 1.99 10.00 -25.41
C SER A 46 1.01 11.01 -24.81
N SER A 47 1.03 11.16 -23.49
CA SER A 47 0.43 12.27 -22.76
C SER A 47 1.19 12.51 -21.46
N ALA A 48 2.06 13.52 -21.44
CA ALA A 48 2.86 13.86 -20.27
C ALA A 48 2.00 14.12 -19.02
N ALA A 49 0.87 14.80 -19.17
CA ALA A 49 -0.04 15.12 -18.07
C ALA A 49 -0.63 13.85 -17.42
N VAL A 50 -1.02 12.87 -18.24
CA VAL A 50 -1.59 11.60 -17.73
C VAL A 50 -0.51 10.80 -17.02
N THR A 51 0.70 10.73 -17.58
CA THR A 51 1.82 10.03 -16.94
C THR A 51 2.17 10.64 -15.58
N VAL A 52 2.28 11.97 -15.51
CA VAL A 52 2.54 12.66 -14.24
C VAL A 52 1.42 12.42 -13.24
N ALA A 53 0.15 12.54 -13.66
CA ALA A 53 -1.00 12.32 -12.78
C ALA A 53 -1.00 10.91 -12.18
N LEU A 54 -0.71 9.88 -12.99
CA LEU A 54 -0.64 8.49 -12.53
C LEU A 54 0.52 8.26 -11.56
N VAL A 55 1.71 8.79 -11.87
CA VAL A 55 2.89 8.65 -10.99
C VAL A 55 2.67 9.36 -9.65
N VAL A 56 2.09 10.56 -9.66
CA VAL A 56 1.74 11.29 -8.43
C VAL A 56 0.67 10.56 -7.64
N TYR A 57 -0.36 10.03 -8.32
CA TYR A 57 -1.40 9.23 -7.69
C TYR A 57 -0.82 7.99 -6.99
N GLN A 58 0.03 7.23 -7.68
CA GLN A 58 0.69 6.05 -7.15
C GLN A 58 1.61 6.37 -5.96
N LEU A 59 2.31 7.51 -6.00
CA LEU A 59 3.14 7.99 -4.90
C LEU A 59 2.28 8.33 -3.68
N LEU A 60 1.19 9.07 -3.86
CA LEU A 60 0.25 9.41 -2.79
C LEU A 60 -0.35 8.17 -2.13
N LEU A 61 -0.77 7.19 -2.94
CA LEU A 61 -1.27 5.91 -2.43
C LEU A 61 -0.21 5.20 -1.56
N SER A 62 1.03 5.15 -2.02
CA SER A 62 2.14 4.54 -1.27
C SER A 62 2.38 5.27 0.06
N VAL A 63 2.35 6.61 0.06
CA VAL A 63 2.49 7.43 1.27
C VAL A 63 1.34 7.19 2.24
N PHE A 64 0.10 7.09 1.76
CA PHE A 64 -1.05 6.81 2.61
C PHE A 64 -0.93 5.46 3.31
N VAL A 65 -0.44 4.42 2.63
CA VAL A 65 -0.18 3.12 3.28
C VAL A 65 0.87 3.26 4.38
N VAL A 66 1.96 3.98 4.12
CA VAL A 66 3.01 4.20 5.13
C VAL A 66 2.47 4.95 6.34
N LEU A 67 1.68 6.00 6.13
CA LEU A 67 1.06 6.77 7.21
C LEU A 67 0.10 5.91 8.06
N VAL A 68 -0.72 5.09 7.40
CA VAL A 68 -1.63 4.17 8.12
C VAL A 68 -0.87 3.11 8.88
N MET A 69 0.15 2.51 8.29
CA MET A 69 0.83 1.35 8.87
C MET A 69 1.83 1.74 9.96
N LEU A 70 2.58 2.83 9.79
CA LEU A 70 3.61 3.27 10.73
C LEU A 70 3.10 4.30 11.75
N VAL A 71 2.32 5.29 11.28
CA VAL A 71 1.87 6.44 12.09
C VAL A 71 0.46 6.21 12.64
N ALA A 72 -0.26 5.19 12.17
CA ALA A 72 -1.66 4.94 12.51
C ALA A 72 -2.55 6.16 12.30
N THR A 73 -2.30 6.91 11.23
CA THR A 73 -3.13 8.07 10.90
C THR A 73 -4.54 7.62 10.54
N GLU A 74 -5.55 8.19 11.18
CA GLU A 74 -6.95 7.83 10.90
C GLU A 74 -7.48 8.41 9.59
N ALA A 75 -6.93 9.55 9.13
CA ALA A 75 -7.45 10.24 7.96
C ALA A 75 -7.41 9.38 6.68
N PRO A 76 -6.30 8.71 6.33
CA PRO A 76 -6.29 7.85 5.15
C PRO A 76 -7.14 6.58 5.32
N LEU A 77 -7.34 6.09 6.55
CA LEU A 77 -8.29 5.01 6.83
C LEU A 77 -9.74 5.43 6.60
N ARG A 78 -10.10 6.69 6.85
CA ARG A 78 -11.44 7.24 6.56
C ARG A 78 -11.68 7.34 5.05
N TRP A 79 -10.65 7.66 4.27
CA TRP A 79 -10.74 7.74 2.81
C TRP A 79 -10.70 6.37 2.14
N PHE A 80 -9.90 5.44 2.69
CA PHE A 80 -9.67 4.10 2.16
C PHE A 80 -9.84 3.04 3.24
N PRO A 81 -11.09 2.72 3.63
CA PRO A 81 -11.38 1.78 4.71
C PRO A 81 -10.89 0.35 4.43
N LEU A 82 -10.63 0.02 3.15
CA LEU A 82 -10.07 -1.27 2.73
C LEU A 82 -8.71 -1.55 3.36
N LEU A 83 -7.90 -0.51 3.64
CA LEU A 83 -6.58 -0.64 4.27
C LEU A 83 -6.62 -1.22 5.69
N ALA A 84 -7.79 -1.17 6.35
CA ALA A 84 -7.99 -1.68 7.71
C ALA A 84 -8.20 -3.20 7.77
N SER A 85 -8.21 -3.91 6.65
CA SER A 85 -8.42 -5.37 6.60
C SER A 85 -7.31 -6.05 5.83
N PHE A 86 -6.95 -7.31 6.14
CA PHE A 86 -5.96 -8.06 5.36
C PHE A 86 -6.38 -8.18 3.90
N ARG A 87 -7.68 -8.40 3.64
CA ARG A 87 -8.20 -8.57 2.28
C ARG A 87 -8.09 -7.27 1.49
N GLY A 88 -8.59 -6.19 2.05
CA GLY A 88 -8.62 -4.89 1.37
C GLY A 88 -7.23 -4.28 1.21
N SER A 89 -6.37 -4.41 2.22
CA SER A 89 -4.99 -3.94 2.15
C SER A 89 -4.16 -4.80 1.17
N GLY A 90 -4.40 -6.10 1.10
CA GLY A 90 -3.80 -7.00 0.11
C GLY A 90 -4.19 -6.64 -1.32
N LEU A 91 -5.46 -6.33 -1.58
CA LEU A 91 -5.94 -5.86 -2.89
C LEU A 91 -5.31 -4.51 -3.28
N TYR A 92 -5.11 -3.63 -2.30
CA TYR A 92 -4.44 -2.35 -2.51
C TYR A 92 -2.97 -2.54 -2.89
N LEU A 93 -2.29 -3.48 -2.24
CA LEU A 93 -0.89 -3.76 -2.49
C LEU A 93 -0.69 -4.46 -3.84
N LEU A 94 -1.66 -5.28 -4.24
CA LEU A 94 -1.79 -5.84 -5.58
C LEU A 94 -1.91 -4.74 -6.65
N SER A 95 -2.82 -3.77 -6.46
CA SER A 95 -2.98 -2.69 -7.45
C SER A 95 -1.74 -1.82 -7.57
N LEU A 96 -1.07 -1.51 -6.45
CA LEU A 96 0.23 -0.83 -6.47
C LEU A 96 1.28 -1.64 -7.23
N GLY A 97 1.39 -2.93 -6.95
CA GLY A 97 2.36 -3.80 -7.61
C GLY A 97 2.12 -3.89 -9.13
N VAL A 98 0.88 -4.04 -9.56
CA VAL A 98 0.51 -4.06 -10.99
C VAL A 98 0.82 -2.72 -11.66
N MET A 99 0.50 -1.59 -11.03
CA MET A 99 0.83 -0.27 -11.57
C MET A 99 2.35 -0.09 -11.72
N THR A 100 3.13 -0.51 -10.73
CA THR A 100 4.60 -0.48 -10.79
C THR A 100 5.15 -1.37 -11.90
N LEU A 101 4.62 -2.58 -12.06
CA LEU A 101 5.05 -3.48 -13.14
C LEU A 101 4.68 -2.94 -14.53
N TYR A 102 3.52 -2.30 -14.65
CA TYR A 102 3.06 -1.74 -15.92
C TYR A 102 3.84 -0.49 -16.34
N HIS A 103 4.22 0.37 -15.39
CA HIS A 103 4.90 1.63 -15.69
C HIS A 103 6.42 1.52 -15.79
N LEU A 104 7.03 0.50 -15.22
CA LEU A 104 8.48 0.38 -15.19
C LEU A 104 8.94 -0.91 -15.90
N GLY A 105 9.54 -0.74 -17.07
CA GLY A 105 10.26 -1.81 -17.77
C GLY A 105 11.66 -2.10 -17.19
N ASN A 106 11.90 -1.83 -15.91
CA ASN A 106 13.22 -2.02 -15.28
C ASN A 106 13.22 -3.13 -14.22
N THR A 107 14.40 -3.67 -13.92
CA THR A 107 14.57 -4.78 -12.99
C THR A 107 14.17 -4.41 -11.56
N PHE A 108 14.42 -3.16 -11.14
CA PHE A 108 14.05 -2.69 -9.80
C PHE A 108 12.54 -2.76 -9.57
N ALA A 109 11.76 -2.34 -10.56
CA ALA A 109 10.31 -2.40 -10.53
C ALA A 109 9.76 -3.81 -10.60
N LEU A 110 10.43 -4.65 -11.38
CA LEU A 110 10.08 -6.05 -11.48
C LEU A 110 10.17 -6.71 -10.11
N VAL A 111 11.22 -6.39 -9.34
CA VAL A 111 11.38 -6.86 -7.97
C VAL A 111 10.39 -6.19 -7.02
N ALA A 112 10.31 -4.85 -6.99
CA ALA A 112 9.45 -4.12 -6.04
C ALA A 112 7.96 -4.38 -6.30
N GLY A 113 7.53 -4.26 -7.55
CA GLY A 113 6.17 -4.54 -7.98
C GLY A 113 5.81 -6.03 -7.85
N GLY A 114 6.74 -6.94 -8.20
CA GLY A 114 6.55 -8.38 -8.01
C GLY A 114 6.38 -8.77 -6.54
N LEU A 115 7.22 -8.22 -5.65
CA LEU A 115 7.07 -8.40 -4.20
C LEU A 115 5.72 -7.87 -3.71
N CYS A 116 5.30 -6.71 -4.20
CA CYS A 116 3.99 -6.16 -3.84
C CYS A 116 2.84 -7.09 -4.27
N VAL A 117 2.89 -7.63 -5.50
CA VAL A 117 1.88 -8.58 -5.99
C VAL A 117 1.86 -9.85 -5.12
N ILE A 118 3.02 -10.43 -4.83
CA ILE A 118 3.11 -11.68 -4.04
C ILE A 118 2.58 -11.45 -2.61
N VAL A 119 3.04 -10.40 -1.93
CA VAL A 119 2.61 -10.07 -0.57
C VAL A 119 1.12 -9.74 -0.52
N GLY A 120 0.63 -8.98 -1.51
CA GLY A 120 -0.79 -8.67 -1.66
C GLY A 120 -1.64 -9.92 -1.81
N LEU A 121 -1.24 -10.87 -2.67
CA LEU A 121 -1.93 -12.16 -2.83
C LEU A 121 -1.96 -12.94 -1.53
N LEU A 122 -0.83 -13.02 -0.82
CA LEU A 122 -0.76 -13.73 0.46
C LEU A 122 -1.75 -13.16 1.48
N PHE A 123 -1.90 -11.83 1.56
CA PHE A 123 -2.86 -11.20 2.48
C PHE A 123 -4.31 -11.39 2.04
N VAL A 124 -4.59 -11.37 0.74
CA VAL A 124 -5.93 -11.68 0.22
C VAL A 124 -6.32 -13.11 0.57
N VAL A 125 -5.44 -14.07 0.31
CA VAL A 125 -5.65 -15.49 0.64
C VAL A 125 -5.78 -15.68 2.15
N TYR A 126 -4.91 -15.06 2.94
CA TYR A 126 -4.99 -15.14 4.40
C TYR A 126 -6.33 -14.61 4.93
N GLY A 127 -6.77 -13.44 4.48
CA GLY A 127 -8.05 -12.86 4.91
C GLY A 127 -9.27 -13.66 4.43
N LEU A 128 -9.17 -14.32 3.27
CA LEU A 128 -10.17 -15.27 2.77
C LEU A 128 -10.28 -16.51 3.67
N VAL A 129 -9.15 -17.16 3.95
CA VAL A 129 -9.07 -18.37 4.79
C VAL A 129 -9.54 -18.08 6.21
N TRP A 130 -9.13 -16.95 6.78
CA TRP A 130 -9.50 -16.55 8.14
C TRP A 130 -10.92 -15.98 8.26
N ARG A 131 -11.65 -15.89 7.13
CA ARG A 131 -13.00 -15.30 7.04
C ARG A 131 -13.10 -13.98 7.81
N GLU A 132 -12.15 -13.08 7.55
CA GLU A 132 -12.05 -11.82 8.28
C GLU A 132 -13.38 -11.04 8.22
N ARG A 133 -13.97 -10.77 9.40
CA ARG A 133 -15.32 -10.19 9.54
C ARG A 133 -15.35 -8.70 9.86
N GLY A 134 -14.21 -8.07 10.12
CA GLY A 134 -14.19 -6.68 10.58
C GLY A 134 -12.89 -5.96 10.25
N SER A 135 -13.02 -4.66 10.02
CA SER A 135 -11.92 -3.72 9.83
C SER A 135 -11.23 -3.44 11.17
N LYS A 136 -9.91 -3.50 11.18
CA LYS A 136 -9.08 -3.18 12.34
C LYS A 136 -8.27 -1.92 12.10
N SER A 137 -8.32 -0.97 13.04
CA SER A 137 -7.39 0.16 13.03
C SER A 137 -6.06 -0.30 13.59
N TYR A 138 -4.96 0.16 13.02
CA TYR A 138 -3.63 -0.16 13.50
C TYR A 138 -3.20 0.77 14.63
N ARG A 139 -2.35 0.31 15.54
CA ARG A 139 -1.64 1.20 16.48
C ARG A 139 -0.35 1.69 15.85
N ALA A 140 0.05 2.91 16.20
CA ALA A 140 1.29 3.50 15.72
C ALA A 140 2.49 2.66 16.18
N LEU A 141 3.42 2.39 15.27
CA LEU A 141 4.62 1.60 15.53
C LEU A 141 5.67 2.38 16.35
N PHE A 142 5.63 3.71 16.29
CA PHE A 142 6.58 4.61 16.97
C PHE A 142 6.02 5.28 18.24
N ALA A 143 4.78 4.98 18.63
CA ALA A 143 4.22 5.46 19.89
C ALA A 143 4.54 4.46 21.01
N CYS A 144 5.78 4.52 21.50
CA CYS A 144 6.14 4.02 22.83
C CYS A 144 5.97 5.14 23.85
#